data_AF-A0A2V4N2B6-F1
#
_entry.id   AF-A0A2V4N2B6-F1
#
_cell.length_a   1.000
_cell.length_b   1.000
_cell.length_c   1.000
_cell.angle_alpha   90.00
_cell.angle_beta   90.00
_cell.angle_gamma   90.00
#
_symmetry.space_group_name_H-M   'P 1'
#
loop_
_entity.id
_entity.type
_entity.pdbx_description
1 polymer ?
#
loop_
_entity_poly.entity_id
_entity_poly.type
_entity_poly.pdbx_seq_one_letter_code
_entity_poly.pdbx_strand_id
1 'polypeptide(L)'
;MKLLLDENVPLPMARIVRLLLKHHVVEHVAELSGWAGTRDVDLYARAAADGFQVVVTNDTKQLSRPLEVVAIAESGLHRIEYRQNHKHGGLVGLGAAIATVCAGLPHALAELDQADSQRLISLNAVDPSQQSRLRIVDPASAPPKFWPTDSQG
;
A
#
# COMPACT_ATOMS: atom_id res chain seq x y z
N MET A 1 8.09 -10.99 8.63
CA MET A 1 6.69 -11.48 8.69
C MET A 1 6.21 -12.13 7.39
N LYS A 2 5.12 -12.91 7.43
CA LYS A 2 4.38 -13.44 6.26
C LYS A 2 3.14 -12.56 5.98
N LEU A 3 3.10 -11.89 4.84
CA LEU A 3 2.08 -10.92 4.43
C LEU A 3 1.19 -11.50 3.33
N LEU A 4 -0.11 -11.27 3.44
CA LEU A 4 -1.10 -11.54 2.41
C LEU A 4 -1.61 -10.21 1.83
N LEU A 5 -1.48 -10.03 0.53
CA LEU A 5 -2.11 -8.94 -0.21
C LEU A 5 -3.49 -9.41 -0.68
N ASP A 6 -4.50 -8.67 -0.23
CA ASP A 6 -5.92 -8.91 -0.51
C ASP A 6 -6.24 -8.75 -2.00
N GLU A 7 -7.39 -9.27 -2.45
CA GLU A 7 -7.80 -9.28 -3.86
C GLU A 7 -8.00 -7.87 -4.44
N ASN A 8 -8.36 -6.91 -3.59
CA ASN A 8 -8.49 -5.50 -3.97
C ASN A 8 -7.15 -4.73 -4.05
N VAL A 9 -6.04 -5.38 -3.72
CA VAL A 9 -4.70 -4.86 -3.95
C VAL A 9 -4.31 -5.16 -5.41
N PRO A 10 -3.77 -4.21 -6.17
CA PRO A 10 -3.34 -4.50 -7.53
C PRO A 10 -2.21 -5.54 -7.54
N LEU A 11 -2.36 -6.62 -8.30
CA LEU A 11 -1.34 -7.67 -8.43
C LEU A 11 0.11 -7.16 -8.68
N PRO A 12 0.35 -6.12 -9.51
CA PRO A 12 1.69 -5.56 -9.67
C PRO A 12 2.36 -5.10 -8.36
N MET A 13 1.56 -4.72 -7.35
CA MET A 13 2.04 -4.34 -6.01
C MET A 13 2.81 -5.48 -5.36
N ALA A 14 2.34 -6.73 -5.48
CA ALA A 14 3.00 -7.88 -4.86
C ALA A 14 4.46 -8.03 -5.34
N ARG A 15 4.68 -7.87 -6.65
CA ARG A 15 6.03 -7.92 -7.23
C ARG A 15 6.92 -6.79 -6.70
N ILE A 16 6.39 -5.57 -6.60
CA ILE A 16 7.15 -4.42 -6.09
C ILE A 16 7.50 -4.61 -4.61
N VAL A 17 6.53 -5.01 -3.80
CA VAL A 17 6.72 -5.22 -2.36
C VAL A 17 7.73 -6.34 -2.10
N ARG A 18 7.68 -7.45 -2.85
CA ARG A 18 8.70 -8.53 -2.79
C ARG A 18 10.12 -8.04 -3.09
N LEU A 19 10.27 -7.11 -4.03
CA LEU A 19 11.60 -6.54 -4.35
C LEU A 19 12.16 -5.69 -3.21
N LEU A 20 11.29 -4.96 -2.49
CA LEU A 20 11.68 -4.04 -1.43
C LEU A 20 11.85 -4.75 -0.07
N LEU A 21 11.02 -5.75 0.23
CA LEU A 21 10.95 -6.39 1.54
C LEU A 21 11.55 -7.81 1.53
N LYS A 22 12.85 -7.91 1.25
CA LYS A 22 13.54 -9.20 1.05
C LYS A 22 13.51 -10.17 2.24
N HIS A 23 13.26 -9.67 3.45
CA HIS A 23 13.18 -10.48 4.67
C HIS A 23 11.75 -10.92 5.03
N HIS A 24 10.79 -10.63 4.15
CA HIS A 24 9.38 -10.92 4.34
C HIS A 24 8.89 -11.90 3.27
N VAL A 25 7.99 -12.79 3.67
CA VAL A 25 7.23 -13.59 2.70
C VAL A 25 6.01 -12.76 2.33
N VAL A 26 5.82 -12.52 1.04
CA VAL A 26 4.74 -11.68 0.53
C VAL A 26 4.00 -12.49 -0.50
N GLU A 27 2.72 -12.75 -0.25
CA GLU A 27 1.84 -13.46 -1.17
C GLU A 27 0.66 -12.59 -1.57
N HIS A 28 0.08 -12.88 -2.72
CA HIS A 28 -1.12 -12.20 -3.21
C HIS A 28 -2.24 -13.24 -3.36
N VAL A 29 -3.46 -12.91 -2.94
CA VAL A 29 -4.63 -13.82 -3.02
C VAL A 29 -4.78 -14.42 -4.44
N ALA A 30 -4.65 -13.59 -5.47
CA ALA A 30 -4.74 -14.02 -6.87
C ALA A 30 -3.66 -15.01 -7.34
N GLU A 31 -2.53 -15.14 -6.63
CA GLU A 31 -1.44 -16.08 -6.98
C GLU A 31 -1.53 -17.40 -6.19
N LEU A 32 -2.35 -17.44 -5.13
CA LEU A 32 -2.54 -18.63 -4.31
C LEU A 32 -3.69 -19.48 -4.85
N SER A 33 -3.41 -20.77 -5.08
CA SER A 33 -4.39 -21.69 -5.68
C SER A 33 -5.65 -21.83 -4.81
N GLY A 34 -6.81 -21.48 -5.40
CA GLY A 34 -8.11 -21.55 -4.74
C GLY A 34 -8.36 -20.48 -3.68
N TRP A 35 -7.60 -19.38 -3.66
CA TRP A 35 -7.83 -18.25 -2.74
C TRP A 35 -8.61 -17.10 -3.37
N ALA A 36 -8.53 -16.90 -4.69
CA ALA A 36 -9.29 -15.88 -5.40
C ALA A 36 -10.81 -16.03 -5.16
N GLY A 37 -11.50 -14.91 -4.92
CA GLY A 37 -12.94 -14.90 -4.61
C GLY A 37 -13.30 -15.38 -3.20
N THR A 38 -12.31 -15.63 -2.32
CA THR A 38 -12.59 -15.89 -0.90
C THR A 38 -13.22 -14.64 -0.28
N ARG A 39 -14.37 -14.78 0.37
CA ARG A 39 -15.02 -13.66 1.06
C ARG A 39 -14.16 -13.18 2.22
N ASP A 40 -14.13 -11.87 2.48
CA ASP A 40 -13.32 -11.25 3.52
C ASP A 40 -13.42 -11.97 4.89
N VAL A 41 -14.63 -12.30 5.33
CA VAL A 41 -14.86 -13.01 6.61
C VAL A 41 -14.12 -14.35 6.66
N ASP A 42 -14.14 -15.10 5.55
CA ASP A 42 -13.48 -16.40 5.44
C ASP A 42 -11.95 -16.24 5.22
N LEU A 43 -11.54 -15.14 4.57
CA LEU A 43 -10.16 -14.83 4.22
C LEU A 43 -9.29 -14.69 5.46
N TYR A 44 -9.75 -13.96 6.49
CA TYR A 44 -8.96 -13.73 7.71
C TYR A 44 -8.70 -15.03 8.47
N ALA A 45 -9.72 -15.87 8.65
CA ALA A 45 -9.56 -17.18 9.31
C ALA A 45 -8.62 -18.10 8.52
N ARG A 46 -8.78 -18.14 7.19
CA ARG A 46 -7.91 -18.93 6.30
C ARG A 46 -6.47 -18.44 6.29
N ALA A 47 -6.25 -17.13 6.26
CA ALA A 47 -4.93 -16.52 6.31
C ALA A 47 -4.21 -16.83 7.62
N ALA A 48 -4.91 -16.72 8.75
CA ALA A 48 -4.36 -17.08 10.05
C ALA A 48 -3.98 -18.57 10.11
N ALA A 49 -4.85 -19.46 9.61
CA ALA A 49 -4.58 -20.89 9.55
C ALA A 49 -3.36 -21.25 8.67
N ASP A 50 -3.08 -20.47 7.62
CA ASP A 50 -1.90 -20.64 6.75
C ASP A 50 -0.65 -19.89 7.28
N GLY A 51 -0.70 -19.37 8.51
CA GLY A 51 0.44 -18.73 9.18
C GLY A 51 0.80 -17.35 8.65
N PHE A 52 -0.11 -16.69 7.91
CA PHE A 52 0.03 -15.26 7.66
C PHE A 52 -0.04 -14.50 8.99
N GLN A 53 0.60 -13.34 9.02
CA GLN A 53 0.66 -12.47 10.20
C GLN A 53 0.04 -11.10 9.90
N VAL A 54 0.01 -10.72 8.62
CA VAL A 54 -0.43 -9.41 8.17
C VAL A 54 -1.30 -9.56 6.92
N VAL A 55 -2.43 -8.88 6.89
CA VAL A 55 -3.22 -8.65 5.68
C VAL A 55 -3.06 -7.20 5.23
N VAL A 56 -2.71 -7.00 3.96
CA VAL A 56 -2.65 -5.69 3.31
C VAL A 56 -3.86 -5.54 2.39
N THR A 57 -4.62 -4.47 2.56
CA THR A 57 -5.89 -4.24 1.84
C THR A 57 -6.07 -2.79 1.40
N ASN A 58 -6.87 -2.58 0.36
CA ASN A 58 -7.34 -1.26 -0.09
C ASN A 58 -8.82 -1.04 0.27
N ASP A 59 -9.50 -2.00 0.90
CA ASP A 59 -10.88 -1.81 1.37
C ASP A 59 -10.88 -1.05 2.71
N THR A 60 -11.07 0.26 2.62
CA THR A 60 -11.14 1.17 3.77
C THR A 60 -12.45 1.05 4.56
N LYS A 61 -13.39 0.21 4.14
CA LYS A 61 -14.72 0.05 4.75
C LYS A 61 -14.84 -1.22 5.58
N GLN A 62 -13.85 -2.11 5.59
CA GLN A 62 -13.95 -3.36 6.35
C GLN A 62 -14.21 -3.12 7.84
N LEU A 63 -13.57 -2.10 8.41
CA LEU A 63 -13.76 -1.71 9.82
C LEU A 63 -15.13 -1.07 10.13
N SER A 64 -15.99 -0.89 9.12
CA SER A 64 -17.38 -0.44 9.28
C SER A 64 -18.41 -1.56 9.08
N ARG A 65 -17.96 -2.77 8.74
CA ARG A 65 -18.83 -3.94 8.49
C ARG A 65 -18.71 -4.91 9.69
N PRO A 66 -19.79 -5.12 10.47
CA PRO A 66 -19.69 -5.86 11.73
C PRO A 66 -19.09 -7.27 11.62
N LEU A 67 -19.47 -8.04 10.60
CA LEU A 67 -18.96 -9.41 10.42
C LEU A 67 -17.48 -9.43 10.07
N GLU A 68 -17.00 -8.48 9.28
CA GLU A 68 -15.57 -8.38 8.93
C GLU A 68 -14.74 -7.92 10.12
N VAL A 69 -15.26 -7.00 10.95
CA VAL A 69 -14.60 -6.59 12.21
C VAL A 69 -14.41 -7.78 13.15
N VAL A 70 -15.45 -8.62 13.30
CA VAL A 70 -15.35 -9.86 14.10
C VAL A 70 -14.29 -10.79 13.53
N ALA A 71 -14.31 -11.07 12.22
CA ALA A 71 -13.31 -11.91 11.57
C ALA A 71 -11.88 -11.38 11.72
N ILE A 72 -11.68 -10.06 11.57
CA ILE A 72 -10.38 -9.41 11.80
C ILE A 72 -9.94 -9.65 13.24
N ALA A 73 -10.79 -9.35 14.22
CA ALA A 73 -10.45 -9.49 15.63
C ALA A 73 -10.14 -10.95 16.02
N GLU A 74 -10.97 -11.91 15.59
CA GLU A 74 -10.80 -13.33 15.89
C GLU A 74 -9.56 -13.93 15.23
N SER A 75 -9.16 -13.44 14.05
CA SER A 75 -7.97 -13.94 13.36
C SER A 75 -6.66 -13.58 14.04
N GLY A 76 -6.64 -12.51 14.86
CA GLY A 76 -5.41 -11.96 15.45
C GLY A 76 -4.42 -11.35 14.44
N LEU A 77 -4.73 -11.35 13.14
CA LEU A 77 -3.86 -10.84 12.09
C LEU A 77 -3.72 -9.32 12.19
N HIS A 78 -2.51 -8.80 12.00
CA HIS A 78 -2.36 -7.36 11.78
C HIS A 78 -3.02 -6.98 10.45
N ARG A 79 -3.67 -5.82 10.42
CA ARG A 79 -4.29 -5.30 9.21
C ARG A 79 -3.61 -3.99 8.83
N ILE A 80 -3.12 -3.92 7.60
CA ILE A 80 -2.58 -2.68 7.02
C ILE A 80 -3.51 -2.27 5.88
N GLU A 81 -4.16 -1.13 6.02
CA GLU A 81 -4.89 -0.51 4.93
C GLU A 81 -4.10 0.63 4.31
N TYR A 82 -4.29 0.85 3.02
CA TYR A 82 -3.89 2.09 2.36
C TYR A 82 -5.08 2.64 1.58
N ARG A 83 -5.11 3.96 1.39
CA ARG A 83 -6.16 4.60 0.59
C ARG A 83 -5.68 4.81 -0.82
N GLN A 84 -6.39 4.25 -1.79
CA GLN A 84 -6.30 4.73 -3.16
C GLN A 84 -7.22 5.95 -3.33
N ASN A 85 -6.66 7.11 -3.67
CA ASN A 85 -7.46 8.30 -3.92
C ASN A 85 -8.18 8.18 -5.27
N HIS A 86 -9.46 7.79 -5.27
CA HIS A 86 -10.28 7.64 -6.48
C HIS A 86 -10.45 8.92 -7.31
N LYS A 87 -10.12 10.11 -6.76
CA LYS A 87 -10.14 11.36 -7.53
C LYS A 87 -9.09 11.39 -8.65
N HIS A 88 -8.02 10.60 -8.51
CA HIS A 88 -6.96 10.49 -9.49
C HIS A 88 -6.97 9.06 -10.03
N GLY A 89 -7.76 8.81 -11.08
CA GLY A 89 -7.80 7.50 -11.75
C GLY A 89 -6.54 7.19 -12.55
N GLY A 90 -6.48 5.99 -13.12
CA GLY A 90 -5.42 5.60 -14.06
C GLY A 90 -4.02 5.59 -13.45
N LEU A 91 -3.02 5.99 -14.25
CA LEU A 91 -1.61 5.90 -13.87
C LEU A 91 -1.26 6.73 -12.63
N VAL A 92 -1.86 7.91 -12.47
CA VAL A 92 -1.61 8.79 -11.31
C VAL A 92 -2.07 8.12 -10.02
N GLY A 93 -3.28 7.54 -10.00
CA GLY A 93 -3.80 6.84 -8.84
C GLY A 93 -3.01 5.59 -8.48
N LEU A 94 -2.65 4.79 -9.49
CA LEU A 94 -1.84 3.59 -9.29
C LEU A 94 -0.45 3.95 -8.77
N GLY A 95 0.19 4.97 -9.35
CA GLY A 95 1.49 5.46 -8.90
C GLY A 95 1.46 5.97 -7.47
N ALA A 96 0.41 6.70 -7.09
CA ALA A 96 0.23 7.18 -5.72
C ALA A 96 0.02 6.03 -4.72
N ALA A 97 -0.77 5.01 -5.09
CA ALA A 97 -0.97 3.82 -4.27
C ALA A 97 0.35 3.06 -4.07
N ILE A 98 1.12 2.81 -5.15
CA ILE A 98 2.43 2.18 -5.09
C ILE A 98 3.38 3.00 -4.21
N ALA A 99 3.45 4.31 -4.40
CA ALA A 99 4.30 5.19 -3.60
C ALA A 99 3.91 5.16 -2.11
N THR A 100 2.61 5.16 -1.81
CA THR A 100 2.08 5.06 -0.44
C THR A 100 2.50 3.76 0.23
N VAL A 101 2.31 2.63 -0.45
CA VAL A 101 2.71 1.31 0.08
C VAL A 101 4.23 1.23 0.23
N CYS A 102 4.99 1.63 -0.79
CA CYS A 102 6.46 1.55 -0.74
C CYS A 102 7.06 2.44 0.36
N ALA A 103 6.48 3.62 0.59
CA ALA A 103 6.95 4.54 1.63
C ALA A 103 6.47 4.12 3.03
N GLY A 104 5.23 3.63 3.16
CA GLY A 104 4.61 3.37 4.46
C GLY A 104 4.83 1.97 5.01
N LEU A 105 4.82 0.95 4.15
CA LEU A 105 4.85 -0.45 4.57
C LEU A 105 6.11 -0.84 5.36
N PRO A 106 7.34 -0.39 5.01
CA PRO A 106 8.53 -0.69 5.81
C PRO A 106 8.41 -0.19 7.26
N HIS A 107 7.85 1.01 7.46
CA HIS A 107 7.63 1.56 8.79
C HIS A 107 6.54 0.82 9.56
N ALA A 108 5.45 0.46 8.89
CA ALA A 108 4.39 -0.34 9.49
C ALA A 108 4.95 -1.69 9.97
N LEU A 109 5.75 -2.38 9.15
CA LEU A 109 6.32 -3.68 9.54
C LEU A 109 7.32 -3.57 10.69
N ALA A 110 8.12 -2.51 10.75
CA ALA A 110 9.01 -2.27 11.88
C ALA A 110 8.24 -2.07 13.20
N GLU A 111 7.09 -1.40 13.15
CA GLU A 111 6.17 -1.28 14.30
C GLU A 111 5.57 -2.64 14.66
N LEU A 112 5.14 -3.43 13.66
CA LEU A 112 4.55 -4.75 13.90
C LEU A 112 5.56 -5.74 14.50
N ASP A 113 6.83 -5.68 14.12
CA ASP A 113 7.88 -6.55 14.67
C ASP A 113 8.08 -6.34 16.18
N GLN A 114 7.64 -5.21 16.73
CA GLN A 114 7.71 -4.88 18.16
C GLN A 114 6.35 -4.99 18.86
N ALA A 115 5.28 -5.37 18.15
CA ALA A 115 3.94 -5.36 18.69
C ALA A 115 3.61 -6.68 19.42
N ASP A 116 3.30 -6.59 20.72
CA ASP A 116 2.83 -7.74 21.51
C ASP A 116 1.35 -8.11 21.27
N SER A 117 0.65 -7.33 20.44
CA SER A 117 -0.76 -7.55 20.16
C SER A 117 -1.15 -7.02 18.77
N GLN A 118 -2.34 -7.42 18.31
CA GLN A 118 -2.89 -7.02 17.02
C GLN A 118 -2.84 -5.50 16.80
N ARG A 119 -2.61 -5.08 15.55
CA ARG A 119 -2.57 -3.67 15.13
C ARG A 119 -3.38 -3.50 13.86
N LEU A 120 -4.10 -2.40 13.78
CA LEU A 120 -4.84 -1.95 12.61
C LEU A 120 -4.19 -0.64 12.16
N ILE A 121 -3.41 -0.69 11.08
CA ILE A 121 -2.59 0.43 10.60
C ILE A 121 -3.20 0.99 9.32
N SER A 122 -3.35 2.31 9.26
CA SER A 122 -3.70 3.02 8.03
C SER A 122 -2.47 3.77 7.50
N LEU A 123 -2.05 3.45 6.27
CA LEU A 123 -0.98 4.18 5.59
C LEU A 123 -1.47 5.54 5.10
N ASN A 124 -0.72 6.59 5.42
CA ASN A 124 -0.99 7.93 4.93
C ASN A 124 -0.67 8.03 3.43
N ALA A 125 -1.65 8.45 2.64
CA ALA A 125 -1.52 8.50 1.20
C ALA A 125 -0.52 9.58 0.75
N VAL A 126 0.32 9.24 -0.22
CA VAL A 126 1.17 10.20 -0.94
C VAL A 126 0.27 11.10 -1.79
N ASP A 127 0.39 12.42 -1.61
CA ASP A 127 -0.38 13.39 -2.40
C ASP A 127 0.03 13.34 -3.87
N PRO A 128 -0.90 12.94 -4.79
CA PRO A 128 -0.62 12.86 -6.21
C PRO A 128 -0.77 14.20 -6.95
N SER A 129 -1.15 15.29 -6.26
CA SER A 129 -1.34 16.58 -6.91
C SER A 129 -0.08 17.03 -7.65
N GLN A 130 -0.27 17.70 -8.79
CA GLN A 130 0.84 18.15 -9.64
C GLN A 130 1.85 18.99 -8.86
N GLN A 131 1.37 19.88 -8.00
CA GLN A 131 2.19 20.78 -7.19
C GLN A 131 3.05 20.02 -6.17
N SER A 132 2.54 18.93 -5.61
CA SER A 132 3.29 18.07 -4.69
C SER A 132 4.30 17.16 -5.41
N ARG A 133 4.09 16.85 -6.68
CA ARG A 133 4.92 15.90 -7.44
C ARG A 133 5.93 16.56 -8.38
N LEU A 134 5.66 17.79 -8.82
CA LEU A 134 6.46 18.47 -9.84
C LEU A 134 6.75 19.90 -9.40
N ARG A 135 8.00 20.33 -9.63
CA ARG A 135 8.37 21.73 -9.70
C ARG A 135 8.75 22.03 -11.14
N ILE A 136 8.03 22.95 -11.78
CA ILE A 136 8.32 23.41 -13.14
C ILE A 136 9.06 24.74 -13.01
N VAL A 137 10.23 24.83 -13.64
CA VAL A 137 10.96 26.07 -13.82
C VAL A 137 10.97 26.33 -15.32
N ASP A 138 10.44 27.47 -15.73
CA ASP A 138 10.60 27.98 -17.09
C ASP A 138 11.80 28.94 -17.11
N PRO A 139 12.94 28.55 -17.69
CA PRO A 139 14.11 29.39 -17.68
C PRO A 139 13.98 30.65 -18.54
N ALA A 140 13.00 30.74 -19.44
CA ALA A 140 12.74 31.95 -20.21
C ALA A 140 12.09 33.05 -19.35
N SER A 141 11.33 32.67 -18.31
CA SER A 141 10.66 33.60 -17.40
C SER A 141 11.31 33.72 -16.02
N ALA A 142 11.88 32.64 -15.50
CA ALA A 142 12.54 32.58 -14.19
C ALA A 142 13.78 31.67 -14.24
N PRO A 143 14.86 32.09 -14.93
CA PRO A 143 16.07 31.30 -15.05
C PRO A 143 16.69 30.98 -13.68
N PRO A 144 17.18 29.74 -13.46
CA PRO A 144 18.05 29.43 -12.33
C PRO A 144 19.27 30.36 -12.26
N LYS A 145 19.85 30.50 -11.06
CA LYS A 145 20.95 31.46 -10.78
C LYS A 145 22.12 31.41 -11.77
N PHE A 146 22.45 30.22 -12.29
CA PHE A 146 23.56 30.00 -13.21
C PHE A 146 23.08 29.55 -14.60
N TRP A 147 21.86 29.90 -14.97
CA TRP A 147 21.34 29.59 -16.30
C TRP A 147 22.13 30.38 -17.36
N PRO A 148 22.63 29.73 -18.43
CA PRO A 148 23.35 30.44 -19.48
C PRO A 148 22.39 31.40 -20.18
N THR A 149 22.72 32.69 -20.15
CA THR A 149 22.09 33.67 -21.04
C THR A 149 22.85 33.65 -22.35
N ASP A 150 22.14 33.55 -23.48
CA ASP A 150 22.74 33.85 -24.78
C ASP A 150 23.06 35.35 -24.83
N SER A 151 24.20 35.70 -24.26
CA SER A 151 24.84 37.00 -24.38
C SER A 151 26.19 36.80 -25.06
N GLN A 152 26.16 36.24 -26.27
CA GLN A 152 27.13 36.50 -27.34
C GLN A 152 26.41 36.45 -28.69
N GLY A 153 26.00 37.63 -29.16
CA GLY A 153 25.48 37.93 -30.49
C GLY A 153 25.47 39.44 -30.67
#